data_AF-A0A0F9VCJ3-F1
#
_entry.id   AF-A0A0F9VCJ3-F1
#
_cell.length_a   1.000
_cell.length_b   1.000
_cell.length_c   1.000
_cell.angle_alpha   90.00
_cell.angle_beta   90.00
_cell.angle_gamma   90.00
#
_symmetry.space_group_name_H-M   'P 1'
#
loop_
_entity.id
_entity.type
_entity.pdbx_description
1 polymer ?
#
loop_
_entity_poly.entity_id
_entity_poly.type
_entity_poly.pdbx_seq_one_letter_code
_entity_poly.pdbx_strand_id
1 'polypeptide(L)' 'MNTAKHVKTVTVTDPDTRGNVEVAIFKHPNGGVFGMDQSYIDQMFEDEEKVIIFDPFNKSDIELKGM' A
#
# COMPACT_ATOMS: atom_id res chain seq x y z
N MET A 1 -16.36 2.98 5.02
CA MET A 1 -14.90 2.75 5.02
C MET A 1 -14.37 3.24 3.68
N ASN A 2 -13.32 4.06 3.68
CA ASN A 2 -12.69 4.52 2.44
C ASN A 2 -11.90 3.36 1.81
N THR A 3 -11.60 3.46 0.52
CA THR A 3 -10.78 2.47 -0.18
C THR A 3 -9.67 3.15 -0.96
N ALA A 4 -8.46 2.60 -0.89
CA ALA A 4 -7.35 2.99 -1.73
C ALA A 4 -7.18 1.97 -2.85
N LYS A 5 -7.03 2.43 -4.10
CA LYS A 5 -6.95 1.56 -5.27
C LYS A 5 -5.51 1.39 -5.71
N HIS A 6 -5.07 0.15 -5.90
CA HIS A 6 -3.77 -0.15 -6.51
C HIS A 6 -3.66 0.53 -7.88
N VAL A 7 -2.50 1.11 -8.13
CA VAL A 7 -2.18 1.82 -9.37
C VAL A 7 -1.12 1.04 -10.14
N LYS A 8 -0.02 0.68 -9.46
CA LYS A 8 1.09 -0.10 -10.00
C LYS A 8 2.05 -0.45 -8.87
N THR A 9 2.90 -1.43 -9.11
CA THR A 9 4.08 -1.69 -8.27
C THR A 9 5.32 -1.09 -8.94
N VAL A 10 6.21 -0.49 -8.16
CA VAL A 10 7.47 0.11 -8.63
C VAL A 10 8.64 -0.45 -7.83
N THR A 11 9.79 -0.59 -8.47
CA THR A 11 11.03 -0.91 -7.78
C THR A 11 11.70 0.39 -7.33
N VAL A 12 12.05 0.48 -6.05
CA VAL A 12 12.83 1.59 -5.49
C VAL A 12 14.09 1.04 -4.82
N THR A 13 15.15 1.83 -4.81
CA THR A 13 16.36 1.47 -4.07
C THR A 13 16.23 1.96 -2.63
N ASP A 14 16.26 1.03 -1.68
CA ASP A 14 16.29 1.34 -0.25
C ASP A 14 17.61 2.06 0.09
N PRO A 15 17.56 3.28 0.65
CA PRO A 15 18.76 4.03 0.99
C PRO A 15 19.63 3.34 2.06
N ASP A 16 19.04 2.52 2.93
CA ASP A 16 19.74 1.91 4.06
C ASP A 16 20.53 0.67 3.62
N THR A 17 19.88 -0.22 2.87
CA THR A 17 20.51 -1.47 2.40
C THR A 17 21.15 -1.36 1.02
N ARG A 18 20.79 -0.34 0.23
CA ARG A 18 21.04 -0.22 -1.22
C ARG A 18 20.43 -1.36 -2.04
N GLY A 19 19.54 -2.16 -1.44
CA GLY A 19 18.78 -3.19 -2.09
C GLY A 19 17.63 -2.61 -2.90
N ASN A 20 17.13 -3.39 -3.85
CA ASN A 20 15.89 -3.08 -4.53
C ASN A 20 14.71 -3.63 -3.72
N VAL A 21 13.71 -2.81 -3.50
CA VAL A 21 12.44 -3.19 -2.85
C VAL A 21 11.27 -2.84 -3.76
N GLU A 22 10.25 -3.69 -3.76
CA GLU A 22 9.03 -3.47 -4.52
C GLU A 22 8.02 -2.71 -3.66
N VAL A 23 7.47 -1.62 -4.20
CA VAL A 23 6.52 -0.75 -3.52
C VAL A 23 5.24 -0.69 -4.33
N ALA A 24 4.15 -1.17 -3.74
CA ALA A 24 2.80 -1.04 -4.28
C ALA A 24 2.30 0.39 -4.08
N ILE A 25 1.86 1.03 -5.15
CA ILE A 25 1.36 2.40 -5.16
C ILE A 25 -0.17 2.40 -5.17
N PHE A 26 -0.78 3.14 -4.25
CA PHE A 26 -2.24 3.26 -4.13
C PHE A 26 -2.72 4.70 -4.28
N LYS A 27 -3.86 4.85 -4.97
CA LYS A 27 -4.59 6.11 -5.11
C LYS A 27 -5.61 6.24 -3.98
N HIS A 28 -5.46 7.26 -3.15
CA HIS A 28 -6.39 7.60 -2.08
C HIS A 28 -7.58 8.44 -2.62
N PRO A 29 -8.80 8.32 -2.07
CA PRO A 29 -9.99 9.08 -2.51
C PRO A 29 -9.85 10.60 -2.49
N ASN A 30 -9.04 11.16 -1.58
CA ASN A 30 -8.73 12.60 -1.53
C ASN A 30 -7.83 13.10 -2.68
N GLY A 31 -7.40 12.22 -3.59
CA GLY A 31 -6.50 12.56 -4.69
C GLY A 31 -5.02 12.33 -4.40
N GLY A 32 -4.63 12.06 -3.16
CA GLY A 32 -3.28 11.68 -2.77
C GLY A 32 -2.87 10.30 -3.28
N VAL A 33 -1.56 10.05 -3.27
CA VAL A 33 -0.97 8.75 -3.63
C VAL A 33 0.02 8.39 -2.54
N PHE A 34 0.01 7.12 -2.12
CA PHE A 34 0.95 6.59 -1.15
C PHE A 34 1.48 5.24 -1.60
N GLY A 35 2.65 4.87 -1.09
CA GLY A 35 3.31 3.60 -1.40
C GLY A 35 3.53 2.78 -0.14
N MET A 36 3.45 1.46 -0.27
CA MET A 36 3.76 0.50 0.78
C MET A 36 4.60 -0.64 0.22
N ASP A 37 5.44 -1.22 1.07
CA ASP A 37 6.25 -2.39 0.70
C ASP A 37 5.37 -3.56 0.25
N GLN A 38 5.60 -4.08 -0.95
CA GLN A 38 4.78 -5.13 -1.55
C GLN A 38 4.75 -6.39 -0.68
N SER A 39 5.89 -6.78 -0.10
CA SER A 39 5.99 -8.01 0.69
C SER A 39 5.17 -7.95 1.98
N TYR A 40 5.04 -6.76 2.58
CA TYR A 40 4.15 -6.56 3.72
C TYR A 40 2.68 -6.75 3.33
N ILE A 41 2.30 -6.23 2.16
CA ILE A 41 0.91 -6.32 1.71
C ILE A 41 0.57 -7.76 1.31
N ASP A 42 1.48 -8.46 0.62
CA ASP A 42 1.29 -9.87 0.25
C ASP A 42 1.03 -10.75 1.48
N GLN A 43 1.78 -10.54 2.58
CA GLN A 43 1.55 -11.23 3.85
C GLN A 43 0.15 -10.97 4.42
N MET A 44 -0.38 -9.76 4.27
CA MET A 44 -1.71 -9.41 4.78
C MET A 44 -2.83 -10.01 3.92
N PHE A 45 -2.65 -10.15 2.60
CA PHE A 45 -3.65 -10.75 1.71
C PHE A 45 -3.68 -12.29 1.79
N GLU A 46 -2.58 -12.95 2.18
CA GLU A 46 -2.58 -14.40 2.35
C GLU A 46 -3.52 -14.86 3.48
N ASP A 47 -3.62 -14.07 4.55
CA ASP A 47 -4.38 -14.40 5.74
C ASP A 47 -5.76 -13.71 5.81
N GLU A 48 -5.98 -12.60 5.09
CA GLU A 48 -7.20 -11.80 5.17
C GLU A 48 -7.93 -11.61 3.83
N GLU A 49 -9.26 -11.72 3.86
CA GLU A 49 -10.13 -11.39 2.71
C GLU A 49 -10.08 -9.89 2.35
N LYS A 50 -9.64 -9.04 3.29
CA LYS A 50 -9.53 -7.58 3.14
C LYS A 50 -8.32 -7.05 3.88
N VAL A 51 -7.48 -6.28 3.21
CA VAL A 51 -6.36 -5.60 3.87
C VAL A 51 -6.79 -4.21 4.30
N ILE A 52 -6.81 -3.96 5.61
CA ILE A 52 -7.17 -2.68 6.22
C ILE A 52 -5.94 -2.12 6.95
N ILE A 53 -5.60 -0.87 6.64
CA ILE A 53 -4.48 -0.16 7.26
C ILE A 53 -4.95 1.17 7.85
N PHE A 54 -4.10 1.80 8.66
CA PHE A 54 -4.32 3.18 9.05
C PHE A 54 -4.12 4.12 7.85
N ASP A 55 -5.08 5.02 7.63
CA ASP A 55 -5.07 5.97 6.53
C ASP A 55 -3.91 6.97 6.71
N PRO A 56 -2.96 7.06 5.75
CA PRO A 56 -1.81 7.97 5.88
C PRO A 56 -2.20 9.45 5.75
N PHE A 57 -3.42 9.76 5.29
CA PHE A 57 -3.89 11.12 5.09
C PHE A 57 -4.98 11.56 6.07
N ASN A 58 -5.60 10.63 6.80
CA ASN A 58 -6.70 10.91 7.73
C ASN A 58 -6.53 10.15 9.04
N LYS A 59 -7.23 10.57 10.09
CA LYS A 59 -7.25 9.85 11.38
C LYS A 59 -8.30 8.72 11.37
N SER A 60 -8.23 7.82 10.40
CA SER A 60 -9.19 6.72 10.20
C SER A 60 -8.53 5.53 9.52
N ASP A 61 -9.28 4.44 9.33
CA ASP A 61 -8.80 3.27 8.60
C ASP A 61 -9.20 3.32 7.11
N ILE A 62 -8.43 2.63 6.27
CA ILE A 62 -8.66 2.51 4.84
C ILE A 62 -8.40 1.08 4.35
N GLU A 63 -9.27 0.58 3.47
CA GLU A 63 -9.13 -0.73 2.83
C GLU A 63 -8.33 -0.61 1.52
N LEU A 64 -7.36 -1.48 1.32
CA LEU A 64 -6.58 -1.59 0.08
C LEU A 64 -7.32 -2.51 -0.91
N LYS A 65 -7.40 -2.10 -2.18
CA LYS A 65 -8.08 -2.88 -3.25
C LYS A 65 -7.26 -2.96 -4.53
N GLY A 66 -7.49 -4.05 -5.27
CA GLY A 66 -6.96 -4.23 -6.63
C GLY A 66 -5.56 -4.80 -6.67
N MET A 67 -5.18 -5.54 -5.62
CA MET A 67 -4.03 -6.44 -5.63
C MET A 67 -4.40 -7.76 -6.29
#